data_AF-A0A7V6Q3R4-F1
#
_entry.id   AF-A0A7V6Q3R4-F1
#
_cell.length_a   1.000
_cell.length_b   1.000
_cell.length_c   1.000
_cell.angle_alpha   90.00
_cell.angle_beta   90.00
_cell.angle_gamma   90.00
#
_symmetry.space_group_name_H-M   'P 1'
#
loop_
_entity.id
_entity.type
_entity.pdbx_description
1 polymer ?
#
loop_
_entity_poly.entity_id
_entity_poly.type
_entity_poly.pdbx_seq_one_letter_code
_entity_poly.pdbx_strand_id
1 'polypeptide(L)'
;MIDKNIRKAESFVVAISIMTITVIIFINVVLRYLFKNSLAWAEELTRYIMVWMTFIGASLCVRDNVHVTMDVLLNNLPKNLKKILLYFIYGVSAVICLYMTYLGWKIMMKVKITGQVSPSMEFLPMWLVYLCVPISGVLMAKNFLHLMYLNFKSTDIIRTIEEGK
;
A
#
# COMPACT_ATOMS: atom_id res chain seq x y z
N MET A 1 8.78 -13.79 13.83
CA MET A 1 8.94 -12.63 14.75
C MET A 1 9.14 -11.33 13.97
N ILE A 2 9.99 -11.32 12.93
CA ILE A 2 10.24 -10.17 12.06
C ILE A 2 8.97 -9.63 11.39
N ASP A 3 8.08 -10.49 10.86
CA ASP A 3 6.87 -10.03 10.16
C ASP A 3 5.83 -9.38 11.08
N LYS A 4 5.83 -9.72 12.38
CA LYS A 4 4.94 -9.10 13.38
C LYS A 4 5.36 -7.66 13.67
N ASN A 5 6.67 -7.38 13.68
CA ASN A 5 7.18 -6.04 13.91
C ASN A 5 6.95 -5.13 12.71
N ILE A 6 7.12 -5.66 11.49
CA ILE A 6 6.82 -4.95 10.25
C ILE A 6 5.34 -4.58 10.19
N ARG A 7 4.44 -5.50 10.57
CA ARG A 7 3.01 -5.20 10.67
C ARG A 7 2.72 -4.04 11.60
N LYS A 8 3.25 -4.10 12.82
CA LYS A 8 3.01 -3.05 13.80
C LYS A 8 3.49 -1.69 13.29
N ALA A 9 4.64 -1.66 12.62
CA ALA A 9 5.17 -0.45 12.01
C ALA A 9 4.26 0.06 10.88
N GLU A 10 3.86 -0.78 9.93
CA GLU A 10 2.96 -0.41 8.83
C GLU A 10 1.62 0.13 9.36
N SER A 11 0.98 -0.57 10.30
CA SER A 11 -0.29 -0.13 10.89
C SER A 11 -0.14 1.16 11.69
N PHE A 12 0.97 1.34 12.41
CA PHE A 12 1.25 2.58 13.13
C PHE A 12 1.44 3.76 12.18
N VAL A 13 2.15 3.57 11.07
CA VAL A 13 2.34 4.59 10.02
C VAL A 13 1.00 4.98 9.40
N VAL A 14 0.14 4.02 9.07
CA VAL A 14 -1.20 4.32 8.53
C VAL A 14 -2.05 5.08 9.56
N ALA A 15 -2.05 4.66 10.82
CA ALA A 15 -2.82 5.32 11.87
C ALA A 15 -2.37 6.77 12.10
N ILE A 16 -1.07 7.03 12.18
CA ILE A 16 -0.55 8.39 12.36
C ILE A 16 -0.83 9.26 11.12
N SER A 17 -0.76 8.70 9.92
CA SER A 17 -1.11 9.42 8.68
C SER A 17 -2.57 9.86 8.67
N ILE A 18 -3.51 8.98 9.05
CA ILE A 18 -4.95 9.32 9.13
C ILE A 18 -5.15 10.44 10.15
N MET A 19 -4.59 10.30 11.35
CA MET A 19 -4.74 11.31 12.41
C MET A 19 -4.19 12.67 11.98
N THR A 20 -3.04 12.67 11.29
CA THR A 20 -2.41 13.89 10.76
C THR A 20 -3.30 14.57 9.72
N ILE A 21 -3.86 13.81 8.77
CA ILE A 21 -4.79 14.34 7.75
C ILE A 21 -6.02 14.95 8.42
N THR A 22 -6.62 14.25 9.39
CA THR A 22 -7.81 14.74 10.10
C THR A 22 -7.53 16.08 10.77
N VAL A 23 -6.40 16.22 11.46
CA VAL A 23 -6.02 17.47 12.13
C VAL A 23 -5.78 18.59 11.12
N ILE A 24 -5.07 18.32 10.01
CA ILE A 24 -4.80 19.32 8.97
C ILE A 24 -6.10 19.83 8.35
N ILE A 25 -7.01 18.92 7.95
CA ILE A 25 -8.29 19.29 7.36
C ILE A 25 -9.12 20.08 8.37
N PHE A 26 -9.17 19.65 9.64
CA PHE A 26 -9.92 20.34 10.69
C PHE A 26 -9.44 21.79 10.86
N ILE A 27 -8.12 22.00 10.95
CA ILE A 27 -7.53 23.35 11.04
C ILE A 27 -7.90 24.16 9.80
N ASN A 28 -7.77 23.59 8.60
CA ASN A 28 -8.08 24.31 7.36
C ASN A 28 -9.56 24.70 7.27
N VAL A 29 -10.47 23.84 7.73
CA VAL A 29 -11.90 24.13 7.84
C VAL A 29 -12.15 25.28 8.82
N VAL A 30 -11.58 25.23 10.02
CA VAL A 30 -11.72 26.30 11.02
C VAL A 30 -11.22 27.63 10.49
N LEU A 31 -10.05 27.65 9.84
CA LEU A 31 -9.48 28.85 9.22
C LEU A 31 -10.40 29.41 8.13
N ARG A 32 -10.94 28.54 7.28
CA ARG A 32 -11.80 28.93 6.17
C ARG A 32 -13.08 29.61 6.64
N TYR A 33 -13.72 29.07 7.67
CA TYR A 33 -15.00 29.59 8.15
C TYR A 33 -14.87 30.76 9.12
N LEU A 34 -13.86 30.77 10.01
CA LEU A 34 -13.69 31.84 10.99
C LEU A 34 -12.88 33.03 10.45
N PHE A 35 -11.80 32.75 9.70
CA PHE A 35 -10.85 33.77 9.26
C PHE A 35 -10.98 34.11 7.78
N LYS A 36 -11.93 33.47 7.05
CA LYS A 36 -12.12 33.60 5.59
C LYS A 36 -10.82 33.39 4.79
N ASN A 37 -9.87 32.63 5.35
CA ASN A 37 -8.58 32.34 4.76
C ASN A 37 -8.39 30.81 4.69
N SER A 38 -7.74 30.30 3.66
CA SER A 38 -7.50 28.87 3.46
C SER A 38 -6.03 28.60 3.21
N LEU A 39 -5.51 27.52 3.77
CA LEU A 39 -4.12 27.10 3.56
C LEU A 39 -4.06 26.23 2.29
N ALA A 40 -3.69 26.81 1.15
CA ALA A 40 -3.58 26.08 -0.12
C ALA A 40 -2.64 24.86 -0.02
N TRP A 41 -1.55 25.00 0.74
CA TRP A 41 -0.61 23.92 1.00
C TRP A 41 -1.21 22.77 1.82
N ALA A 42 -2.23 23.01 2.65
CA ALA A 42 -2.83 21.98 3.48
C ALA A 42 -3.56 20.91 2.64
N GLU A 43 -4.18 21.33 1.54
CA GLU A 43 -4.83 20.42 0.59
C GLU A 43 -3.81 19.55 -0.17
N GLU A 44 -2.70 20.14 -0.61
CA GLU A 44 -1.62 19.41 -1.27
C GLU A 44 -0.94 18.41 -0.33
N LEU A 45 -0.60 18.84 0.89
CA LEU A 45 0.02 17.98 1.90
C LEU A 45 -0.87 16.78 2.24
N THR A 46 -2.16 17.04 2.45
CA THR A 46 -3.15 16.00 2.72
C THR A 46 -3.19 14.97 1.59
N ARG A 47 -3.16 15.43 0.33
CA ARG A 47 -3.11 14.55 -0.84
C ARG A 47 -1.84 13.70 -0.85
N TYR A 48 -0.68 14.27 -0.54
CA TYR A 48 0.57 13.52 -0.50
C TYR A 48 0.59 12.47 0.61
N ILE A 49 0.10 12.81 1.82
CA ILE A 49 -0.02 11.84 2.92
C ILE A 49 -1.00 10.72 2.55
N MET A 50 -2.12 11.03 1.88
CA MET A 50 -3.07 10.02 1.40
C MET A 50 -2.44 9.05 0.41
N VAL A 51 -1.60 9.54 -0.52
CA VAL A 51 -0.87 8.67 -1.46
C VAL A 51 0.03 7.69 -0.69
N TRP A 52 0.85 8.19 0.25
CA TRP A 52 1.69 7.35 1.09
C TRP A 52 0.89 6.31 1.89
N MET A 53 -0.19 6.73 2.52
CA MET A 53 -1.07 5.86 3.29
C MET A 53 -1.71 4.78 2.42
N THR A 54 -2.16 5.12 1.20
CA THR A 54 -2.82 4.18 0.29
C THR A 54 -1.87 3.05 -0.11
N PHE A 55 -0.62 3.38 -0.44
CA PHE A 55 0.37 2.40 -0.86
C PHE A 55 0.84 1.50 0.30
N ILE A 56 1.08 2.08 1.49
CA ILE A 56 1.41 1.29 2.69
C ILE A 56 0.21 0.43 3.13
N GLY A 57 -1.00 0.99 3.05
CA GLY A 57 -2.26 0.29 3.31
C GLY A 57 -2.48 -0.88 2.35
N ALA A 58 -2.15 -0.73 1.06
CA ALA A 58 -2.21 -1.82 0.09
C ALA A 58 -1.27 -2.98 0.47
N SER A 59 -0.06 -2.69 0.96
CA SER A 59 0.87 -3.69 1.49
C SER A 59 0.28 -4.49 2.64
N LEU A 60 -0.39 -3.81 3.58
CA LEU A 60 -1.10 -4.44 4.69
C LEU A 60 -2.22 -5.36 4.20
N CYS A 61 -3.07 -4.86 3.29
CA CYS A 61 -4.19 -5.62 2.73
C CYS A 61 -3.75 -6.90 2.01
N VAL A 62 -2.63 -6.86 1.29
CA VAL A 62 -2.05 -8.06 0.66
C VAL A 62 -1.75 -9.10 1.73
N ARG A 63 -1.09 -8.72 2.84
CA ARG A 63 -0.71 -9.67 3.88
C ARG A 63 -1.90 -10.29 4.60
N ASP A 64 -3.00 -9.55 4.73
CA ASP A 64 -4.24 -10.06 5.33
C ASP A 64 -5.04 -10.96 4.34
N ASN A 65 -4.47 -11.30 3.17
CA ASN A 65 -5.12 -12.06 2.09
C ASN A 65 -6.43 -11.45 1.59
N VAL A 66 -6.68 -10.16 1.87
CA VAL A 66 -7.85 -9.42 1.38
C VAL A 66 -7.68 -9.06 -0.10
N HIS A 67 -6.55 -9.39 -0.72
CA HIS A 67 -6.37 -9.25 -2.16
C HIS A 67 -7.29 -10.23 -2.86
N VAL A 68 -8.51 -9.76 -3.15
CA VAL A 68 -9.70 -10.44 -3.71
C VAL A 68 -9.33 -11.80 -4.28
N THR A 69 -9.19 -12.76 -3.38
CA THR A 69 -9.06 -14.15 -3.78
C THR A 69 -10.48 -14.48 -4.21
N MET A 70 -10.65 -14.88 -5.47
CA MET A 70 -11.95 -15.21 -6.03
C MET A 70 -12.38 -16.54 -5.38
N ASP A 71 -12.77 -16.48 -4.10
CA ASP A 71 -13.02 -17.62 -3.23
C ASP A 71 -14.10 -18.52 -3.83
N VAL A 72 -15.06 -17.93 -4.54
CA VAL A 72 -16.12 -18.64 -5.28
C VAL A 72 -15.54 -19.57 -6.35
N LEU A 73 -14.55 -19.13 -7.13
CA LEU A 73 -13.93 -19.95 -8.17
C LEU A 73 -13.05 -21.04 -7.55
N LEU A 74 -12.34 -20.70 -6.47
CA LEU A 74 -11.40 -21.59 -5.79
C LEU A 74 -12.08 -22.67 -4.94
N ASN A 75 -13.31 -22.46 -4.48
CA ASN A 75 -14.05 -23.42 -3.66
C ASN A 75 -14.65 -24.58 -4.46
N ASN A 76 -14.82 -24.43 -5.77
CA ASN A 76 -15.32 -25.49 -6.65
C ASN A 76 -14.22 -26.38 -7.24
N LEU A 77 -12.94 -26.08 -6.98
CA LEU A 77 -11.79 -26.79 -7.54
C LEU A 77 -11.23 -27.86 -6.58
N PRO A 78 -10.76 -29.01 -7.10
CA PRO A 78 -10.06 -30.00 -6.29
C PRO A 78 -8.76 -29.42 -5.72
N LYS A 79 -8.37 -29.89 -4.51
CA LYS A 79 -7.27 -29.35 -3.69
C LYS A 79 -5.95 -29.12 -4.45
N ASN A 80 -5.62 -30.00 -5.40
CA ASN A 80 -4.38 -29.91 -6.18
C ASN A 80 -4.41 -28.76 -7.20
N LEU A 81 -5.54 -28.54 -7.88
CA LEU A 81 -5.70 -27.43 -8.82
C LEU A 81 -5.78 -26.09 -8.08
N LYS A 82 -6.44 -26.05 -6.92
CA LYS A 82 -6.48 -24.86 -6.04
C LYS A 82 -5.07 -24.40 -5.66
N LYS A 83 -4.18 -25.32 -5.29
CA LYS A 83 -2.78 -24.99 -4.96
C LYS A 83 -2.04 -24.39 -6.15
N ILE A 84 -2.08 -25.03 -7.32
CA ILE A 84 -1.39 -24.55 -8.54
C ILE A 84 -1.89 -23.16 -8.93
N LEU A 85 -3.20 -22.93 -8.87
CA LEU A 85 -3.80 -21.65 -9.22
C LEU A 85 -3.36 -20.54 -8.24
N LEU A 86 -3.33 -20.81 -6.93
CA LEU A 86 -2.83 -19.87 -5.93
C LEU A 86 -1.34 -19.54 -6.13
N TYR A 87 -0.51 -20.52 -6.49
CA TYR A 87 0.89 -20.24 -6.85
C TYR A 87 1.00 -19.30 -8.04
N PHE A 88 0.21 -19.56 -9.09
CA PHE A 88 0.20 -18.72 -10.26
C PHE A 88 -0.23 -17.29 -9.92
N ILE A 89 -1.32 -17.12 -9.17
CA ILE A 89 -1.83 -15.81 -8.74
C ILE A 89 -0.76 -15.06 -7.94
N TYR A 90 -0.24 -15.64 -6.86
CA TYR A 90 0.76 -14.96 -6.02
C TYR A 90 2.06 -14.68 -6.77
N GLY A 91 2.49 -15.58 -7.65
CA GLY A 91 3.67 -15.40 -8.50
C GLY A 91 3.49 -14.24 -9.48
N VAL A 92 2.38 -14.21 -10.21
CA VAL A 92 2.07 -13.12 -11.15
C VAL A 92 1.92 -11.79 -10.41
N SER A 93 1.19 -11.76 -9.29
CA SER A 93 1.04 -10.56 -8.46
C SER A 93 2.39 -10.03 -7.96
N ALA A 94 3.31 -10.91 -7.53
CA ALA A 94 4.64 -10.51 -7.11
C ALA A 94 5.45 -9.90 -8.26
N VAL A 95 5.40 -10.50 -9.45
CA VAL A 95 6.08 -9.98 -10.66
C VAL A 95 5.54 -8.62 -11.05
N ILE A 96 4.21 -8.43 -11.04
CA ILE A 96 3.58 -7.14 -11.33
C ILE A 96 4.04 -6.09 -10.32
N CYS A 97 4.07 -6.42 -9.02
CA CYS A 97 4.55 -5.49 -7.98
C CYS A 97 6.02 -5.09 -8.19
N LEU A 98 6.89 -6.03 -8.57
CA LEU A 98 8.28 -5.74 -8.89
C LEU A 98 8.42 -4.86 -10.14
N TYR A 99 7.60 -5.12 -11.16
CA TYR A 99 7.59 -4.29 -12.36
C TYR A 99 7.11 -2.86 -12.07
N MET A 100 6.06 -2.70 -11.26
CA MET A 100 5.59 -1.39 -10.79
C MET A 100 6.65 -0.67 -9.96
N THR A 101 7.39 -1.40 -9.11
CA THR A 101 8.52 -0.87 -8.34
C THR A 101 9.60 -0.30 -9.27
N TYR A 102 9.96 -1.05 -10.32
CA TYR A 102 10.94 -0.61 -11.31
C TYR A 102 10.49 0.65 -12.07
N LEU A 103 9.24 0.69 -12.52
CA LEU A 103 8.67 1.87 -13.17
C LEU A 103 8.63 3.08 -12.22
N GLY A 104 8.19 2.87 -10.97
CA GLY A 104 8.17 3.89 -9.93
C GLY A 104 9.56 4.46 -9.66
N TRP A 105 10.59 3.61 -9.60
CA TRP A 105 11.98 4.04 -9.46
C TRP A 105 12.45 4.89 -10.64
N LYS A 106 12.13 4.48 -11.88
CA LYS A 106 12.49 5.23 -13.08
C LYS A 106 11.84 6.62 -13.12
N ILE A 107 10.57 6.70 -12.71
CA ILE A 107 9.85 7.97 -12.61
C ILE A 107 10.46 8.86 -11.52
N MET A 108 10.70 8.30 -10.33
CA MET A 108 11.34 9.01 -9.22
C MET A 108 12.69 9.61 -9.63
N MET A 109 13.53 8.85 -10.33
CA MET A 109 14.83 9.34 -10.82
C MET A 109 14.68 10.47 -11.83
N LYS A 110 13.72 10.38 -12.76
CA LYS A 110 13.43 11.48 -13.70
C LYS A 110 13.01 12.75 -12.96
N VAL A 111 12.06 12.63 -12.03
CA VAL A 111 11.56 13.76 -11.21
C VAL A 111 12.68 14.40 -10.39
N LYS A 112 13.58 13.58 -9.83
CA LYS A 112 14.76 14.04 -9.09
C LYS A 112 15.72 14.84 -9.98
N ILE A 113 15.97 14.39 -11.20
CA ILE A 113 16.86 15.08 -12.17
C ILE A 113 16.23 16.39 -12.65
N THR A 114 14.92 16.42 -12.90
CA THR A 114 14.21 17.62 -13.34
C THR A 114 14.05 18.66 -12.22
N GLY A 115 14.31 18.30 -10.96
CA GLY A 115 14.22 19.23 -9.82
C GLY A 115 12.78 19.70 -9.53
N GLN A 116 11.77 18.91 -9.89
CA GLN A 116 10.38 19.31 -9.70
C GLN A 116 10.01 19.41 -8.22
N VAL A 117 9.47 20.57 -7.85
CA VAL A 117 8.93 20.87 -6.52
C VAL A 117 7.41 20.99 -6.60
N SER A 118 6.73 20.89 -5.46
CA SER A 118 5.27 21.03 -5.46
C SER A 118 4.84 22.48 -5.71
N PRO A 119 3.71 22.72 -6.41
CA PRO A 119 3.29 24.07 -6.78
C PRO A 119 2.99 24.99 -5.59
N SER A 120 2.38 24.46 -4.51
CA SER A 120 2.06 25.26 -3.33
C SER A 120 3.07 25.12 -2.19
N MET A 121 3.91 24.07 -2.20
CA MET A 121 5.06 23.93 -1.30
C MET A 121 6.36 23.83 -2.10
N GLU A 122 6.88 24.97 -2.55
CA GLU A 122 8.11 25.05 -3.36
C GLU A 122 9.34 24.42 -2.70
N PHE A 123 9.34 24.27 -1.37
CA PHE A 123 10.40 23.61 -0.63
C PHE A 123 10.30 22.07 -0.64
N LEU A 124 9.15 21.50 -1.00
CA LEU A 124 8.92 20.06 -0.97
C LEU A 124 9.23 19.45 -2.35
N PRO A 125 10.30 18.65 -2.46
CA PRO A 125 10.66 18.06 -3.73
C PRO A 125 9.79 16.84 -4.03
N MET A 126 9.22 16.79 -5.24
CA MET A 126 8.20 15.79 -5.61
C MET A 126 8.72 14.36 -5.59
N TRP A 127 10.04 14.13 -5.72
CA TRP A 127 10.62 12.79 -5.67
C TRP A 127 10.31 12.07 -4.34
N LEU A 128 10.11 12.79 -3.24
CA LEU A 128 9.67 12.21 -1.96
C LEU A 128 8.26 11.62 -2.05
N VAL A 129 7.35 12.25 -2.77
CA VAL A 129 5.99 11.73 -2.97
C VAL A 129 6.05 10.47 -3.84
N TYR A 130 6.83 10.48 -4.91
CA TYR A 130 6.97 9.33 -5.82
C TYR A 130 7.72 8.14 -5.20
N LEU A 131 8.51 8.38 -4.15
CA LEU A 131 9.26 7.34 -3.44
C LEU A 131 8.35 6.35 -2.68
N CYS A 132 7.10 6.71 -2.40
CA CYS A 132 6.13 5.76 -1.82
C CYS A 132 5.90 4.51 -2.68
N VAL A 133 5.98 4.65 -4.02
CA VAL A 133 5.72 3.58 -4.98
C VAL A 133 6.78 2.48 -4.89
N PRO A 134 8.10 2.76 -5.04
CA PRO A 134 9.10 1.72 -4.91
C PRO A 134 9.17 1.13 -3.50
N ILE A 135 9.01 1.93 -2.43
CA ILE A 135 9.00 1.40 -1.06
C ILE A 135 7.86 0.39 -0.87
N SER A 136 6.65 0.78 -1.24
CA SER A 136 5.47 -0.06 -0.99
C SER A 136 5.41 -1.24 -1.95
N GLY A 137 5.88 -1.07 -3.19
CA GLY A 137 6.00 -2.17 -4.15
C GLY A 137 6.96 -3.27 -3.69
N VAL A 138 8.09 -2.91 -3.07
CA VAL A 138 9.01 -3.89 -2.45
C VAL A 138 8.34 -4.59 -1.26
N LEU A 139 7.64 -3.84 -0.40
CA LEU A 139 6.90 -4.41 0.74
C LEU A 139 5.80 -5.39 0.28
N MET A 140 5.01 -5.00 -0.73
CA MET A 140 3.97 -5.84 -1.33
C MET A 140 4.56 -7.11 -1.96
N ALA A 141 5.64 -6.99 -2.73
CA ALA A 141 6.31 -8.14 -3.32
C ALA A 141 6.81 -9.12 -2.24
N LYS A 142 7.38 -8.59 -1.14
CA LYS A 142 7.78 -9.41 0.03
C LYS A 142 6.58 -10.13 0.64
N ASN A 143 5.45 -9.44 0.80
CA ASN A 143 4.24 -10.03 1.36
C ASN A 143 3.66 -11.13 0.44
N PHE A 144 3.62 -10.93 -0.88
CA PHE A 144 3.21 -11.98 -1.82
C PHE A 144 4.11 -13.22 -1.77
N LEU A 145 5.43 -13.04 -1.72
CA LEU A 145 6.37 -14.16 -1.58
C LEU A 145 6.18 -14.90 -0.25
N HIS A 146 5.92 -14.16 0.83
CA HIS A 146 5.63 -14.76 2.13
C HIS A 146 4.32 -15.58 2.11
N LEU A 147 3.27 -15.09 1.46
CA LEU A 147 2.01 -15.83 1.26
C LEU A 147 2.21 -17.08 0.41
N MET A 148 3.02 -16.97 -0.65
CA MET A 148 3.39 -18.11 -1.49
C MET A 148 4.14 -19.19 -0.69
N TYR A 149 5.05 -18.79 0.21
CA TYR A 149 5.75 -19.72 1.10
C TYR A 149 4.81 -20.38 2.12
N LEU A 150 3.90 -19.61 2.71
CA LEU A 150 2.90 -20.16 3.64
C LEU A 150 1.98 -21.17 2.96
N ASN A 151 1.56 -20.91 1.71
CA ASN A 151 0.77 -21.85 0.91
C ASN A 151 1.53 -23.16 0.61
N PHE A 152 2.87 -23.12 0.59
CA PHE A 152 3.71 -24.32 0.44
C PHE A 152 3.74 -25.16 1.70
N LYS A 153 3.88 -24.49 2.85
CA LYS A 153 4.06 -25.16 4.15
C LYS A 153 2.75 -25.62 4.78
N SER A 154 1.64 -24.95 4.50
CA SER A 154 0.38 -25.19 5.15
C SER A 154 -0.75 -25.41 4.14
N THR A 155 -1.51 -26.48 4.37
CA THR A 155 -2.84 -26.69 3.75
C THR A 155 -3.90 -25.88 4.52
N ASP A 156 -3.52 -24.84 5.27
CA ASP A 156 -4.41 -24.10 6.17
C ASP A 156 -5.01 -22.82 5.57
N ILE A 157 -4.51 -22.31 4.43
CA ILE A 157 -5.20 -21.21 3.70
C ILE A 157 -6.60 -21.67 3.24
N ILE A 158 -6.76 -22.98 2.99
CA ILE A 158 -8.07 -23.56 2.69
C ILE A 158 -9.01 -23.45 3.91
N ARG A 159 -8.49 -23.59 5.14
CA ARG A 159 -9.29 -23.52 6.37
C ARG A 159 -9.70 -22.11 6.74
N THR A 160 -8.87 -21.09 6.52
CA THR A 160 -9.24 -19.69 6.85
C THR A 160 -10.40 -19.17 5.99
N ILE A 161 -10.53 -19.68 4.76
CA ILE A 161 -11.69 -19.41 3.88
C ILE A 161 -12.93 -20.20 4.33
N GLU A 162 -12.76 -21.40 4.90
CA GLU A 162 -13.87 -22.22 5.44
C GLU A 162 -14.37 -21.73 6.81
N GLU A 163 -13.49 -21.21 7.67
CA GLU A 163 -13.81 -20.72 9.02
C GLU A 163 -14.29 -19.25 9.05
N GLY A 164 -14.13 -18.51 7.95
CA GLY A 164 -14.70 -17.17 7.76
C GLY A 164 -16.20 -17.15 7.42
N LYS A 165 -16.92 -18.25 7.71
CA LYS A 165 -18.37 -18.37 7.62
C LYS A 165 -19.03 -18.24 8.99
#